data_AF-A0A4V8GZQ9-F1
#
_entry.id   AF-A0A4V8GZQ9-F1
#
_cell.length_a   1.000
_cell.length_b   1.000
_cell.length_c   1.000
_cell.angle_alpha   90.00
_cell.angle_beta   90.00
_cell.angle_gamma   90.00
#
_symmetry.space_group_name_H-M   'P 1'
#
loop_
_entity.id
_entity.type
_entity.pdbx_description
1 polymer ?
#
loop_
_entity_poly.entity_id
_entity_poly.type
_entity_poly.pdbx_seq_one_letter_code
_entity_poly.pdbx_strand_id
1 'polypeptide(L)'
;MWLWNKIHDPANGYFNQDGIPYHSVETLICEAPDYGHLTTSEAFSYYVWLEAVYGKLTGDWSKFKTAWDTLEKYMIPSAEDQPMRSYDPNKPATYAGEWETPDKYPSPLEFNVPVGKDPLHNELVSTYGSTLMYGMHWLMDVDNWYGYGKRGDGVSRASFINTFQRGPEESVWETVPHPSWEEFKWGGPNGFLDLFIKDQNYSKQWRYTNAPDADARAIQATYWAKEWAKEQGKFNEISSYVAKAAKMGDYLRYAMFDKYFKPLGCQDKNAAGGTGYDSAHYLLSWYYAWGGALDGAWSWKIGCSHAHFGYQNPMAAWALANDSDMKPKSPNGASDWAKSLKRQIEFYRWLQSAEGAIAGGATNSWNGRYEKYPAGTATFYGMAYEPNPVYRDPGSNTWFGFQAWSMQRVAEYYYVTGDKDAGALLEKWVSWIKSVVKLNSDGTFAIPSTLDWSGQPDTWNGTYTGNPNLHVKVVDYGTDLGITASLANALLYYSAATKKYGVFDEEAKNLAKELLDRMWKLYRDEKGLSAPEKRADYKRFFEQEVYIPAGWTGKMPNGDVIKSGVKFIDIRSKYKQDPDWPKLEAAYKSGQVPEFRYHRFWAQCDIAIANATYEILFGNQ
;
A
#
# COMPACT_ATOMS: atom_id res chain seq x y z
N MET A 1 -16.09 -20.24 2.38
CA MET A 1 -17.21 -20.26 1.39
C MET A 1 -18.32 -19.26 1.68
N TRP A 2 -18.96 -19.26 2.86
CA TRP A 2 -20.07 -18.32 3.16
C TRP A 2 -19.76 -16.85 2.85
N LEU A 3 -18.61 -16.35 3.33
CA LEU A 3 -18.23 -14.95 3.11
C LEU A 3 -17.86 -14.67 1.64
N TRP A 4 -17.22 -15.61 0.96
CA TRP A 4 -16.96 -15.50 -0.48
C TRP A 4 -18.27 -15.34 -1.27
N ASN A 5 -19.32 -16.10 -0.93
CA ASN A 5 -20.64 -15.95 -1.55
C ASN A 5 -21.25 -14.57 -1.25
N LYS A 6 -21.08 -14.04 -0.03
CA LYS A 6 -21.54 -12.68 0.31
C LYS A 6 -20.82 -11.60 -0.51
N ILE A 7 -19.50 -11.73 -0.67
CA ILE A 7 -18.69 -10.82 -1.49
C ILE A 7 -19.13 -10.86 -2.96
N HIS A 8 -19.39 -12.05 -3.51
CA HIS A 8 -19.74 -12.24 -4.93
C HIS A 8 -21.23 -12.14 -5.25
N ASP A 9 -22.09 -12.00 -4.25
CA ASP A 9 -23.52 -11.75 -4.46
C ASP A 9 -23.70 -10.29 -4.95
N PRO A 10 -24.15 -10.07 -6.20
CA PRO A 10 -24.31 -8.74 -6.75
C PRO A 10 -25.25 -7.85 -5.91
N ALA A 11 -26.17 -8.45 -5.13
CA ALA A 11 -27.06 -7.70 -4.24
C ALA A 11 -26.32 -6.99 -3.10
N ASN A 12 -25.11 -7.44 -2.73
CA ASN A 12 -24.30 -6.83 -1.67
C ASN A 12 -23.39 -5.70 -2.17
N GLY A 13 -23.21 -5.55 -3.49
CA GLY A 13 -22.60 -4.35 -4.07
C GLY A 13 -21.09 -4.16 -3.82
N TYR A 14 -20.31 -5.23 -3.66
CA TYR A 14 -18.85 -5.13 -3.50
C TYR A 14 -18.12 -4.75 -4.79
N PHE A 15 -18.71 -5.04 -5.95
CA PHE A 15 -18.13 -4.79 -7.26
C PHE A 15 -19.04 -3.87 -8.07
N ASN A 16 -18.42 -3.06 -8.93
CA ASN A 16 -19.15 -2.28 -9.92
C ASN A 16 -19.64 -3.17 -11.08
N GLN A 17 -20.34 -2.55 -12.03
CA GLN A 17 -20.87 -3.23 -13.23
C GLN A 17 -19.80 -3.84 -14.17
N ASP A 18 -18.54 -3.44 -14.05
CA ASP A 18 -17.42 -3.96 -14.83
C ASP A 18 -16.65 -5.07 -14.08
N GLY A 19 -17.09 -5.45 -12.88
CA GLY A 19 -16.42 -6.42 -12.01
C GLY A 19 -15.24 -5.87 -11.22
N ILE A 20 -15.10 -4.54 -11.13
CA ILE A 20 -14.03 -3.88 -10.36
C ILE A 20 -14.47 -3.82 -8.88
N PRO A 21 -13.67 -4.32 -7.92
CA PRO A 21 -14.01 -4.20 -6.51
C PRO A 21 -13.92 -2.73 -6.09
N TYR A 22 -14.88 -2.25 -5.31
CA TYR A 22 -14.75 -0.97 -4.62
C TYR A 22 -13.82 -1.10 -3.41
N HIS A 23 -13.44 0.04 -2.83
CA HIS A 23 -12.78 0.06 -1.52
C HIS A 23 -13.71 -0.49 -0.44
N SER A 24 -14.98 -0.08 -0.45
CA SER A 24 -16.04 -0.55 0.44
C SER A 24 -17.40 -0.52 -0.23
N VAL A 25 -18.35 -1.30 0.29
CA VAL A 25 -19.75 -1.25 -0.16
C VAL A 25 -20.35 0.13 0.14
N GLU A 26 -20.14 0.64 1.34
CA GLU A 26 -20.59 1.98 1.72
C GLU A 26 -19.76 3.06 1.03
N THR A 27 -20.43 4.13 0.59
CA THR A 27 -19.84 5.23 -0.17
C THR A 27 -19.24 6.32 0.73
N LEU A 28 -19.86 6.61 1.87
CA LEU A 28 -19.37 7.61 2.84
C LEU A 28 -18.28 7.00 3.73
N ILE A 29 -17.04 7.06 3.24
CA ILE A 29 -15.84 6.66 3.96
C ILE A 29 -14.63 7.49 3.50
N CYS A 30 -13.74 7.83 4.42
CA CYS A 30 -12.52 8.60 4.14
C CYS A 30 -11.39 8.16 5.09
N GLU A 31 -10.28 7.65 4.55
CA GLU A 31 -9.16 7.12 5.36
C GLU A 31 -7.83 6.99 4.61
N ALA A 32 -7.89 6.65 3.33
CA ALA A 32 -6.79 6.71 2.37
C ALA A 32 -7.35 7.05 0.99
N PRO A 33 -8.28 6.25 0.41
CA PRO A 33 -9.27 6.83 -0.49
C PRO A 33 -10.21 7.73 0.31
N ASP A 34 -10.74 8.74 -0.36
CA ASP A 34 -11.61 9.77 0.22
C ASP A 34 -13.09 9.60 -0.17
N TYR A 35 -13.42 8.48 -0.81
CA TYR A 35 -14.76 8.02 -1.18
C TYR A 35 -14.79 6.50 -1.40
N GLY A 36 -15.84 5.83 -0.93
CA GLY A 36 -15.86 4.35 -0.81
C GLY A 36 -15.97 3.58 -2.12
N HIS A 37 -16.54 4.19 -3.16
CA HIS A 37 -16.58 3.61 -4.51
C HIS A 37 -15.42 4.07 -5.40
N LEU A 38 -14.40 4.71 -4.81
CA LEU A 38 -13.06 4.58 -5.36
C LEU A 38 -12.56 3.15 -5.11
N THR A 39 -11.44 2.79 -5.71
CA THR A 39 -10.74 1.57 -5.39
C THR A 39 -9.24 1.78 -5.43
N THR A 40 -8.52 0.78 -4.92
CA THR A 40 -7.07 0.82 -4.79
C THR A 40 -6.42 -0.41 -5.41
N SER A 41 -5.13 -0.30 -5.73
CA SER A 41 -4.32 -1.46 -6.09
C SER A 41 -4.31 -2.49 -4.96
N GLU A 42 -4.42 -2.04 -3.71
CA GLU A 42 -4.62 -2.90 -2.54
C GLU A 42 -5.89 -3.76 -2.67
N ALA A 43 -7.06 -3.16 -2.93
CA ALA A 43 -8.30 -3.89 -3.11
C ALA A 43 -8.19 -4.95 -4.23
N PHE A 44 -7.55 -4.61 -5.35
CA PHE A 44 -7.24 -5.57 -6.42
C PHE A 44 -6.32 -6.70 -5.97
N SER A 45 -5.27 -6.40 -5.20
CA SER A 45 -4.36 -7.43 -4.68
C SER A 45 -5.05 -8.39 -3.71
N TYR A 46 -6.00 -7.90 -2.90
CA TYR A 46 -6.86 -8.73 -2.07
C TYR A 46 -7.88 -9.54 -2.87
N TYR A 47 -8.40 -8.99 -3.98
CA TYR A 47 -9.29 -9.74 -4.87
C TYR A 47 -8.56 -10.95 -5.46
N VAL A 48 -7.35 -10.75 -5.99
CA VAL A 48 -6.50 -11.85 -6.47
C VAL A 48 -6.24 -12.89 -5.36
N TRP A 49 -5.99 -12.45 -4.12
CA TRP A 49 -5.74 -13.35 -3.00
C TRP A 49 -6.96 -14.15 -2.56
N LEU A 50 -8.12 -13.50 -2.49
CA LEU A 50 -9.39 -14.16 -2.20
C LEU A 50 -9.67 -15.28 -3.21
N GLU A 51 -9.45 -15.01 -4.49
CA GLU A 51 -9.70 -16.00 -5.54
C GLU A 51 -8.63 -17.09 -5.63
N ALA A 52 -7.39 -16.82 -5.21
CA ALA A 52 -6.37 -17.85 -5.05
C ALA A 52 -6.79 -18.88 -3.98
N VAL A 53 -7.29 -18.41 -2.84
CA VAL A 53 -7.80 -19.26 -1.76
C VAL A 53 -9.06 -20.01 -2.20
N TYR A 54 -9.96 -19.36 -2.95
CA TYR A 54 -11.11 -20.02 -3.55
C TYR A 54 -10.67 -21.20 -4.45
N GLY A 55 -9.67 -20.99 -5.31
CA GLY A 55 -9.09 -22.05 -6.16
C GLY A 55 -8.51 -23.21 -5.35
N LYS A 56 -7.85 -22.93 -4.21
CA LYS A 56 -7.36 -23.99 -3.30
C LYS A 56 -8.50 -24.83 -2.72
N LEU A 57 -9.57 -24.18 -2.24
CA LEU A 57 -10.66 -24.88 -1.54
C LEU A 57 -11.63 -25.59 -2.49
N THR A 58 -11.73 -25.16 -3.74
CA THR A 58 -12.74 -25.68 -4.69
C THR A 58 -12.17 -26.44 -5.87
N GLY A 59 -10.89 -26.20 -6.19
CA GLY A 59 -10.28 -26.65 -7.44
C GLY A 59 -10.72 -25.85 -8.68
N ASP A 60 -11.55 -24.81 -8.54
CA ASP A 60 -11.96 -23.94 -9.62
C ASP A 60 -11.10 -22.66 -9.67
N TRP A 61 -10.22 -22.60 -10.67
CA TRP A 61 -9.33 -21.47 -10.91
C TRP A 61 -9.91 -20.40 -11.83
N SER A 62 -11.18 -20.52 -12.26
CA SER A 62 -11.81 -19.52 -13.14
C SER A 62 -11.86 -18.13 -12.49
N LYS A 63 -12.14 -18.05 -11.20
CA LYS A 63 -12.26 -16.79 -10.46
C LYS A 63 -10.93 -16.06 -10.33
N PHE A 64 -9.86 -16.80 -10.04
CA PHE A 64 -8.50 -16.25 -9.99
C PHE A 64 -8.08 -15.64 -11.33
N LYS A 65 -8.42 -16.31 -12.44
CA LYS A 65 -8.17 -15.79 -13.79
C LYS A 65 -8.93 -14.49 -14.04
N THR A 66 -10.23 -14.46 -13.75
CA THR A 66 -11.05 -13.24 -13.89
C THR A 66 -10.55 -12.08 -13.02
N ALA A 67 -10.10 -12.35 -11.79
CA ALA A 67 -9.52 -11.32 -10.94
C ALA A 67 -8.29 -10.67 -11.56
N TRP A 68 -7.36 -11.49 -12.07
CA TRP A 68 -6.19 -10.99 -12.80
C TRP A 68 -6.52 -10.31 -14.12
N ASP A 69 -7.49 -10.82 -14.88
CA ASP A 69 -7.94 -10.20 -16.14
C ASP A 69 -8.50 -8.80 -15.88
N THR A 70 -9.26 -8.64 -14.79
CA THR A 70 -9.81 -7.35 -14.35
C THR A 70 -8.71 -6.41 -13.88
N LEU A 71 -7.76 -6.91 -13.08
CA LEU A 71 -6.59 -6.16 -12.62
C LEU A 71 -5.77 -5.62 -13.79
N GLU A 72 -5.37 -6.48 -14.73
CA GLU A 72 -4.54 -6.07 -15.87
C GLU A 72 -5.29 -5.09 -16.79
N LYS A 73 -6.60 -5.32 -17.00
CA LYS A 73 -7.41 -4.48 -17.89
C LYS A 73 -7.64 -3.07 -17.34
N TYR A 74 -7.81 -2.93 -16.02
CA TYR A 74 -8.26 -1.68 -15.43
C TYR A 74 -7.20 -1.00 -14.57
N MET A 75 -6.46 -1.74 -13.74
CA MET A 75 -5.58 -1.12 -12.73
C MET A 75 -4.14 -0.93 -13.21
N ILE A 76 -3.69 -1.70 -14.22
CA ILE A 76 -2.42 -1.45 -14.91
C ILE A 76 -2.67 -0.48 -16.07
N PRO A 77 -2.02 0.69 -16.13
CA PRO A 77 -2.22 1.61 -17.25
C PRO A 77 -1.88 0.94 -18.59
N SER A 78 -2.78 1.01 -19.56
CA SER A 78 -2.59 0.45 -20.90
C SER A 78 -1.51 1.21 -21.70
N ALA A 79 -1.15 0.74 -22.89
CA ALA A 79 -0.19 1.44 -23.74
C ALA A 79 -0.65 2.85 -24.12
N GLU A 80 -1.96 3.04 -24.28
CA GLU A 80 -2.61 4.32 -24.58
C GLU A 80 -2.67 5.25 -23.36
N ASP A 81 -2.67 4.69 -22.15
CA ASP A 81 -2.65 5.45 -20.90
C ASP A 81 -1.23 5.96 -20.58
N GLN A 82 -0.20 5.16 -20.90
CA GLN A 82 1.21 5.50 -20.68
C GLN A 82 2.03 5.45 -21.98
N PRO A 83 1.82 6.37 -22.94
CA PRO A 83 2.55 6.42 -24.21
C PRO A 83 4.02 6.90 -24.03
N MET A 84 4.80 6.21 -23.21
CA MET A 84 6.16 6.57 -22.82
C MET A 84 7.11 6.56 -24.02
N ARG A 85 7.74 7.71 -24.25
CA ARG A 85 8.80 7.98 -25.23
C ARG A 85 9.83 8.91 -24.60
N SER A 86 11.02 8.98 -25.22
CA SER A 86 12.06 9.95 -24.85
C SER A 86 12.49 9.89 -23.38
N TYR A 87 12.50 8.69 -22.79
CA TYR A 87 13.05 8.46 -21.45
C TYR A 87 14.58 8.39 -21.52
N ASP A 88 15.28 9.10 -20.64
CA ASP A 88 16.75 9.04 -20.51
C ASP A 88 17.14 8.40 -19.17
N PRO A 89 17.66 7.17 -19.16
CA PRO A 89 18.13 6.52 -17.94
C PRO A 89 19.27 7.26 -17.23
N ASN A 90 20.00 8.16 -17.89
CA ASN A 90 21.03 8.99 -17.25
C ASN A 90 20.46 10.26 -16.62
N LYS A 91 19.22 10.62 -16.94
CA LYS A 91 18.48 11.73 -16.36
C LYS A 91 17.01 11.32 -16.15
N PRO A 92 16.77 10.38 -15.21
CA PRO A 92 15.47 9.72 -15.07
C PRO A 92 14.35 10.65 -14.61
N ALA A 93 14.68 11.77 -13.95
CA ALA A 93 13.74 12.80 -13.53
C ALA A 93 14.47 14.15 -13.30
N THR A 94 13.72 15.20 -12.97
CA THR A 94 14.28 16.43 -12.38
C THR A 94 13.83 16.51 -10.92
N TYR A 95 14.74 16.92 -10.04
CA TYR A 95 14.47 16.99 -8.60
C TYR A 95 13.46 18.09 -8.23
N ALA A 96 12.58 17.77 -7.29
CA ALA A 96 11.82 18.71 -6.48
C ALA A 96 11.87 18.26 -5.02
N GLY A 97 11.97 19.21 -4.09
CA GLY A 97 11.96 18.91 -2.66
C GLY A 97 10.58 18.49 -2.15
N GLU A 98 10.55 17.74 -1.05
CA GLU A 98 9.34 17.63 -0.23
C GLU A 98 9.38 18.68 0.87
N TRP A 99 8.21 19.11 1.33
CA TRP A 99 8.07 20.16 2.33
C TRP A 99 7.11 19.73 3.41
N GLU A 100 7.33 20.22 4.64
CA GLU A 100 6.62 19.73 5.82
C GLU A 100 5.10 19.85 5.69
N THR A 101 4.61 20.97 5.14
CA THR A 101 3.19 21.35 5.15
C THR A 101 2.65 21.65 3.75
N PRO A 102 1.35 21.41 3.46
CA PRO A 102 0.77 21.62 2.14
C PRO A 102 0.87 23.07 1.63
N ASP A 103 0.99 24.05 2.52
CA ASP A 103 1.09 25.47 2.19
C ASP A 103 2.42 25.88 1.54
N LYS A 104 3.45 25.04 1.68
CA LYS A 104 4.76 25.21 1.02
C LYS A 104 4.77 24.73 -0.43
N TYR A 105 3.68 24.13 -0.91
CA TYR A 105 3.52 23.71 -2.30
C TYR A 105 2.85 24.80 -3.14
N PRO A 106 3.14 24.90 -4.46
CA PRO A 106 3.90 23.95 -5.28
C PRO A 106 5.42 23.95 -5.05
N SER A 107 6.02 22.76 -5.02
CA SER A 107 7.46 22.59 -4.84
C SER A 107 8.24 22.93 -6.12
N PRO A 108 9.26 23.78 -6.07
CA PRO A 108 10.02 24.17 -7.26
C PRO A 108 10.91 23.05 -7.79
N LEU A 109 10.91 22.85 -9.12
CA LEU A 109 11.95 22.06 -9.78
C LEU A 109 13.31 22.73 -9.63
N GLU A 110 14.30 21.99 -9.13
CA GLU A 110 15.69 22.46 -9.03
C GLU A 110 16.56 21.76 -10.07
N PHE A 111 16.64 22.35 -11.26
CA PHE A 111 17.32 21.76 -12.42
C PHE A 111 18.84 21.51 -12.24
N ASN A 112 19.47 22.16 -11.26
CA ASN A 112 20.90 22.01 -10.97
C ASN A 112 21.20 20.86 -9.99
N VAL A 113 20.19 20.31 -9.32
CA VAL A 113 20.36 19.20 -8.38
C VAL A 113 20.66 17.92 -9.18
N PRO A 114 21.81 17.25 -8.95
CA PRO A 114 22.13 16.02 -9.69
C PRO A 114 21.11 14.92 -9.39
N VAL A 115 20.74 14.16 -10.40
CA VAL A 115 19.97 12.91 -10.26
C VAL A 115 20.87 11.73 -10.66
N GLY A 116 20.65 10.55 -10.08
CA GLY A 116 21.41 9.36 -10.46
C GLY A 116 20.92 8.70 -11.73
N LYS A 117 21.56 7.58 -12.07
CA LYS A 117 21.19 6.74 -13.22
C LYS A 117 20.17 5.69 -12.81
N ASP A 118 19.20 5.44 -13.68
CA ASP A 118 18.29 4.30 -13.61
C ASP A 118 18.96 3.07 -14.27
N PRO A 119 19.34 2.03 -13.49
CA PRO A 119 19.98 0.84 -14.04
C PRO A 119 18.98 -0.21 -14.57
N LEU A 120 17.67 -0.01 -14.40
CA LEU A 120 16.65 -1.01 -14.72
C LEU A 120 16.07 -0.84 -16.13
N HIS A 121 15.92 0.39 -16.62
CA HIS A 121 15.17 0.66 -17.85
C HIS A 121 15.63 -0.16 -19.05
N ASN A 122 16.93 -0.11 -19.39
CA ASN A 122 17.44 -0.77 -20.59
C ASN A 122 17.29 -2.29 -20.52
N GLU A 123 17.46 -2.87 -19.33
CA GLU A 123 17.27 -4.30 -19.09
C GLU A 123 15.80 -4.70 -19.30
N LEU A 124 14.87 -3.95 -18.71
CA LEU A 124 13.43 -4.23 -18.82
C LEU A 124 12.93 -4.07 -20.26
N VAL A 125 13.37 -3.02 -20.98
CA VAL A 125 13.03 -2.83 -22.40
C VAL A 125 13.59 -3.97 -23.25
N SER A 126 14.84 -4.39 -23.01
CA SER A 126 15.44 -5.52 -23.72
C SER A 126 14.70 -6.84 -23.45
N THR A 127 14.22 -7.04 -22.22
CA THR A 127 13.53 -8.25 -21.79
C THR A 127 12.11 -8.35 -22.36
N TYR A 128 11.38 -7.24 -22.38
CA TYR A 128 9.94 -7.22 -22.68
C TYR A 128 9.59 -6.58 -24.03
N GLY A 129 10.55 -6.00 -24.74
CA GLY A 129 10.34 -5.35 -26.04
C GLY A 129 9.36 -4.16 -25.97
N SER A 130 9.20 -3.55 -24.80
CA SER A 130 8.19 -2.52 -24.54
C SER A 130 8.67 -1.52 -23.48
N THR A 131 8.23 -0.28 -23.61
CA THR A 131 8.42 0.78 -22.61
C THR A 131 7.31 0.83 -21.56
N LEU A 132 6.26 0.01 -21.71
CA LEU A 132 5.16 -0.08 -20.76
C LEU A 132 5.68 -0.52 -19.38
N MET A 133 5.34 0.24 -18.35
CA MET A 133 5.57 -0.11 -16.95
C MET A 133 4.44 -1.03 -16.50
N TYR A 134 4.76 -2.28 -16.19
CA TYR A 134 3.76 -3.29 -15.85
C TYR A 134 3.59 -3.40 -14.33
N GLY A 135 2.94 -2.40 -13.75
CA GLY A 135 2.53 -2.38 -12.34
C GLY A 135 1.28 -1.54 -12.16
N MET A 136 0.56 -1.76 -11.06
CA MET A 136 -0.72 -1.10 -10.85
C MET A 136 -0.52 0.40 -10.55
N HIS A 137 -1.39 1.25 -11.10
CA HIS A 137 -1.61 2.55 -10.47
C HIS A 137 -2.36 2.33 -9.16
N TRP A 138 -2.11 3.15 -8.13
CA TRP A 138 -2.63 2.88 -6.80
C TRP A 138 -4.10 3.26 -6.58
N LEU A 139 -4.65 4.28 -7.27
CA LEU A 139 -5.99 4.81 -7.01
C LEU A 139 -6.81 4.95 -8.30
N MET A 140 -8.08 4.58 -8.20
CA MET A 140 -9.03 4.65 -9.30
C MET A 140 -10.39 5.11 -8.82
N ASP A 141 -10.98 6.02 -9.58
CA ASP A 141 -12.39 6.35 -9.51
C ASP A 141 -13.19 5.40 -10.40
N VAL A 142 -13.79 4.40 -9.76
CA VAL A 142 -14.38 3.23 -10.44
C VAL A 142 -15.57 3.65 -11.28
N ASP A 143 -16.47 4.46 -10.71
CA ASP A 143 -17.72 4.86 -11.38
C ASP A 143 -17.69 6.29 -11.91
N ASN A 144 -16.50 6.88 -12.03
CA ASN A 144 -16.31 8.25 -12.48
C ASN A 144 -17.09 9.26 -11.62
N TRP A 145 -17.09 9.04 -10.31
CA TRP A 145 -17.74 9.90 -9.34
C TRP A 145 -17.16 11.32 -9.35
N TYR A 146 -15.84 11.48 -9.48
CA TYR A 146 -15.22 12.79 -9.64
C TYR A 146 -15.51 13.42 -11.00
N GLY A 147 -15.65 12.61 -12.05
CA GLY A 147 -16.02 13.07 -13.39
C GLY A 147 -14.86 13.37 -14.32
N TYR A 148 -13.64 12.89 -14.03
CA TYR A 148 -12.47 13.06 -14.90
C TYR A 148 -12.48 12.12 -16.11
N GLY A 149 -13.09 10.95 -15.97
CA GLY A 149 -13.15 9.94 -17.00
C GLY A 149 -11.79 9.33 -17.35
N LYS A 150 -11.75 8.54 -18.42
CA LYS A 150 -10.50 7.92 -18.90
C LYS A 150 -9.84 8.83 -19.91
N ARG A 151 -8.56 9.16 -19.66
CA ARG A 151 -7.77 10.08 -20.50
C ARG A 151 -8.49 11.41 -20.78
N GLY A 152 -9.10 11.96 -19.73
CA GLY A 152 -9.81 13.24 -19.77
C GLY A 152 -11.12 13.24 -20.55
N ASP A 153 -11.71 12.09 -20.88
CA ASP A 153 -12.99 12.05 -21.61
C ASP A 153 -14.21 12.51 -20.77
N GLY A 154 -14.06 12.60 -19.45
CA GLY A 154 -15.11 13.04 -18.53
C GLY A 154 -16.27 12.07 -18.32
N VAL A 155 -16.24 10.89 -18.95
CA VAL A 155 -17.41 9.98 -18.99
C VAL A 155 -17.09 8.53 -18.65
N SER A 156 -15.90 8.03 -19.01
CA SER A 156 -15.57 6.62 -18.82
C SER A 156 -15.38 6.28 -17.35
N ARG A 157 -15.90 5.11 -16.95
CA ARG A 157 -15.56 4.43 -15.69
C ARG A 157 -14.10 3.99 -15.66
N ALA A 158 -13.65 3.53 -14.50
CA ALA A 158 -12.26 3.16 -14.25
C ALA A 158 -11.32 4.32 -14.60
N SER A 159 -11.59 5.49 -14.01
CA SER A 159 -10.82 6.71 -14.19
C SER A 159 -9.61 6.70 -13.26
N PHE A 160 -8.41 6.84 -13.83
CA PHE A 160 -7.20 6.97 -13.03
C PHE A 160 -7.10 8.38 -12.44
N ILE A 161 -7.02 8.44 -11.11
CA ILE A 161 -6.93 9.67 -10.34
C ILE A 161 -5.81 9.57 -9.32
N ASN A 162 -5.39 10.70 -8.77
CA ASN A 162 -4.48 10.73 -7.63
C ASN A 162 -4.90 11.85 -6.66
N THR A 163 -4.33 11.80 -5.45
CA THR A 163 -4.65 12.73 -4.36
C THR A 163 -3.36 13.26 -3.72
N PHE A 164 -2.67 12.45 -2.92
CA PHE A 164 -1.50 12.83 -2.13
C PHE A 164 -0.31 13.27 -3.02
N GLN A 165 0.11 14.52 -2.85
CA GLN A 165 1.23 15.14 -3.58
C GLN A 165 2.00 16.19 -2.75
N ARG A 166 1.52 16.57 -1.56
CA ARG A 166 1.98 17.77 -0.83
C ARG A 166 2.55 17.49 0.56
N GLY A 167 3.36 16.44 0.64
CA GLY A 167 4.24 16.19 1.78
C GLY A 167 3.58 15.49 2.98
N PRO A 168 4.30 15.37 4.10
CA PRO A 168 3.94 14.46 5.18
C PRO A 168 2.74 14.88 6.00
N GLU A 169 2.40 16.18 6.03
CA GLU A 169 1.22 16.70 6.75
C GLU A 169 -0.02 16.78 5.84
N GLU A 170 0.06 16.44 4.54
CA GLU A 170 -1.14 16.35 3.70
C GLU A 170 -1.95 15.09 4.06
N SER A 171 -2.87 15.22 5.01
CA SER A 171 -3.82 14.17 5.32
C SER A 171 -4.80 13.93 4.17
N VAL A 172 -5.56 12.82 4.24
CA VAL A 172 -6.62 12.51 3.26
C VAL A 172 -7.63 13.65 3.11
N TRP A 173 -7.84 14.42 4.18
CA TRP A 173 -8.77 15.55 4.27
C TRP A 173 -8.29 16.82 3.57
N GLU A 174 -7.02 16.87 3.21
CA GLU A 174 -6.38 18.09 2.71
C GLU A 174 -6.11 18.05 1.23
N THR A 175 -6.34 16.92 0.57
CA THR A 175 -6.01 16.70 -0.84
C THR A 175 -6.95 17.43 -1.80
N VAL A 176 -6.42 17.73 -3.00
CA VAL A 176 -7.19 18.09 -4.20
C VAL A 176 -7.15 16.90 -5.16
N PRO A 177 -8.22 16.11 -5.28
CA PRO A 177 -8.28 14.99 -6.22
C PRO A 177 -8.08 15.50 -7.65
N HIS A 178 -7.30 14.78 -8.44
CA HIS A 178 -6.90 15.22 -9.77
C HIS A 178 -6.70 14.04 -10.71
N PRO A 179 -6.86 14.23 -12.04
CA PRO A 179 -6.72 13.14 -12.98
C PRO A 179 -5.25 12.79 -13.19
N SER A 180 -4.96 11.49 -13.28
CA SER A 180 -3.63 10.99 -13.63
C SER A 180 -3.22 11.39 -15.06
N TRP A 181 -4.20 11.59 -15.94
CA TRP A 181 -4.06 12.18 -17.27
C TRP A 181 -4.48 13.66 -17.28
N GLU A 182 -3.51 14.56 -17.40
CA GLU A 182 -3.69 16.01 -17.32
C GLU A 182 -3.71 16.66 -18.71
N GLU A 183 -4.89 17.14 -19.10
CA GLU A 183 -5.14 17.85 -20.36
C GLU A 183 -5.51 19.33 -20.18
N PHE A 184 -5.46 19.83 -18.94
CA PHE A 184 -5.91 21.17 -18.54
C PHE A 184 -7.41 21.39 -18.75
N LYS A 185 -8.20 20.31 -18.72
CA LYS A 185 -9.67 20.34 -18.88
C LYS A 185 -10.39 20.82 -17.62
N TRP A 186 -9.80 20.56 -16.46
CA TRP A 186 -10.31 20.93 -15.14
C TRP A 186 -9.18 21.52 -14.32
N GLY A 187 -9.47 22.00 -13.10
CA GLY A 187 -8.49 22.75 -12.32
C GLY A 187 -8.36 24.19 -12.83
N GLY A 188 -7.16 24.75 -12.74
CA GLY A 188 -6.81 26.10 -13.21
C GLY A 188 -6.27 26.11 -14.64
N PRO A 189 -5.59 27.20 -15.07
CA PRO A 189 -5.04 27.33 -16.42
C PRO A 189 -4.06 26.22 -16.83
N ASN A 190 -3.31 25.68 -15.86
CA ASN A 190 -2.34 24.60 -16.04
C ASN A 190 -2.86 23.25 -15.51
N GLY A 191 -4.18 23.09 -15.47
CA GLY A 191 -4.81 21.97 -14.79
C GLY A 191 -4.60 22.04 -13.29
N PHE A 192 -4.09 20.95 -12.71
CA PHE A 192 -3.76 20.88 -11.28
C PHE A 192 -2.24 20.97 -11.02
N LEU A 193 -1.41 21.00 -12.06
CA LEU A 193 0.05 20.80 -11.93
C LEU A 193 0.72 21.83 -11.02
N ASP A 194 0.32 23.09 -11.12
CA ASP A 194 0.86 24.22 -10.38
C ASP A 194 0.35 24.33 -8.93
N LEU A 195 -0.46 23.36 -8.46
CA LEU A 195 -0.67 23.11 -7.04
C LEU A 195 0.45 22.27 -6.43
N PHE A 196 1.15 21.46 -7.24
CA PHE A 196 2.07 20.43 -6.78
C PHE A 196 3.52 20.75 -7.11
N ILE A 197 3.81 21.11 -8.36
CA ILE A 197 5.16 21.37 -8.86
C ILE A 197 5.21 22.74 -9.52
N LYS A 198 6.21 23.53 -9.13
CA LYS A 198 6.45 24.85 -9.71
C LYS A 198 7.50 24.74 -10.82
N ASP A 199 7.09 25.13 -12.01
CA ASP A 199 7.93 25.16 -13.22
C ASP A 199 7.71 26.48 -13.98
N GLN A 200 8.59 26.79 -14.93
CA GLN A 200 8.49 27.99 -15.78
C GLN A 200 7.37 27.86 -16.81
N ASN A 201 7.06 26.64 -17.24
CA ASN A 201 5.96 26.32 -18.15
C ASN A 201 5.39 24.95 -17.80
N TYR A 202 4.18 24.66 -18.29
CA TYR A 202 3.46 23.44 -17.98
C TYR A 202 3.00 22.76 -19.27
N SER A 203 3.23 21.45 -19.35
CA SER A 203 2.79 20.60 -20.47
C SER A 203 1.70 19.65 -20.03
N LYS A 204 0.74 19.39 -20.93
CA LYS A 204 -0.19 18.28 -20.78
C LYS A 204 0.61 16.99 -20.66
N GLN A 205 0.24 16.15 -19.70
CA GLN A 205 1.05 14.99 -19.32
C GLN A 205 0.21 13.91 -18.66
N TRP A 206 0.77 12.72 -18.53
CA TRP A 206 0.22 11.64 -17.74
C TRP A 206 1.23 11.25 -16.66
N ARG A 207 0.74 10.78 -15.50
CA ARG A 207 1.57 10.23 -14.43
C ARG A 207 0.83 9.19 -13.61
N TYR A 208 1.54 8.15 -13.19
CA TYR A 208 1.02 7.08 -12.37
C TYR A 208 1.95 6.84 -11.18
N THR A 209 1.35 6.52 -10.04
CA THR A 209 2.03 6.15 -8.80
C THR A 209 1.63 4.73 -8.43
N ASN A 210 2.62 3.87 -8.18
CA ASN A 210 2.42 2.52 -7.69
C ASN A 210 2.46 2.48 -6.16
N ALA A 211 1.70 1.56 -5.56
CA ALA A 211 1.82 1.16 -4.16
C ALA A 211 2.52 -0.22 -4.08
N PRO A 212 3.82 -0.29 -3.74
CA PRO A 212 4.62 -1.50 -3.86
C PRO A 212 4.15 -2.68 -3.02
N ASP A 213 3.50 -2.41 -1.89
CA ASP A 213 2.93 -3.45 -1.02
C ASP A 213 1.78 -4.20 -1.70
N ALA A 214 0.97 -3.50 -2.52
CA ALA A 214 -0.14 -4.09 -3.26
C ALA A 214 0.34 -5.00 -4.40
N ASP A 215 1.30 -4.53 -5.21
CA ASP A 215 1.90 -5.37 -6.26
C ASP A 215 2.60 -6.59 -5.63
N ALA A 216 3.32 -6.41 -4.52
CA ALA A 216 3.92 -7.51 -3.78
C ALA A 216 2.86 -8.50 -3.24
N ARG A 217 1.72 -8.02 -2.73
CA ARG A 217 0.61 -8.87 -2.26
C ARG A 217 -0.02 -9.67 -3.41
N ALA A 218 -0.17 -9.08 -4.60
CA ALA A 218 -0.66 -9.81 -5.78
C ALA A 218 0.31 -10.92 -6.22
N ILE A 219 1.62 -10.69 -6.10
CA ILE A 219 2.67 -11.68 -6.36
C ILE A 219 2.63 -12.80 -5.31
N GLN A 220 2.55 -12.45 -4.02
CA GLN A 220 2.39 -13.40 -2.91
C GLN A 220 1.16 -14.30 -3.10
N ALA A 221 0.00 -13.71 -3.40
CA ALA A 221 -1.22 -14.44 -3.70
C ALA A 221 -1.05 -15.43 -4.87
N THR A 222 -0.35 -14.98 -5.92
CA THR A 222 -0.10 -15.80 -7.11
C THR A 222 0.90 -16.92 -6.87
N TYR A 223 1.87 -16.73 -5.96
CA TYR A 223 2.74 -17.81 -5.49
C TYR A 223 1.92 -18.94 -4.85
N TRP A 224 0.99 -18.61 -3.94
CA TRP A 224 0.13 -19.62 -3.33
C TRP A 224 -0.82 -20.27 -4.34
N ALA A 225 -1.45 -19.47 -5.23
CA ALA A 225 -2.25 -20.01 -6.32
C ALA A 225 -1.46 -21.02 -7.17
N LYS A 226 -0.19 -20.71 -7.45
CA LYS A 226 0.72 -21.57 -8.19
C LYS A 226 0.96 -22.89 -7.46
N GLU A 227 1.34 -22.86 -6.19
CA GLU A 227 1.58 -24.08 -5.39
C GLU A 227 0.33 -24.94 -5.32
N TRP A 228 -0.80 -24.34 -4.99
CA TRP A 228 -2.09 -25.02 -4.87
C TRP A 228 -2.61 -25.59 -6.19
N ALA A 229 -2.44 -24.88 -7.31
CA ALA A 229 -2.79 -25.41 -8.61
C ALA A 229 -1.86 -26.57 -9.02
N LYS A 230 -0.57 -26.53 -8.65
CA LYS A 230 0.36 -27.64 -8.86
C LYS A 230 -0.05 -28.88 -8.06
N GLU A 231 -0.39 -28.72 -6.78
CA GLU A 231 -0.92 -29.80 -5.93
C GLU A 231 -2.14 -30.49 -6.55
N GLN A 232 -2.98 -29.71 -7.24
CA GLN A 232 -4.19 -30.21 -7.90
C GLN A 232 -3.96 -30.69 -9.35
N GLY A 233 -2.74 -30.62 -9.89
CA GLY A 233 -2.44 -30.97 -11.29
C GLY A 233 -2.99 -29.96 -12.32
N LYS A 234 -3.30 -28.73 -11.90
CA LYS A 234 -3.96 -27.68 -12.71
C LYS A 234 -3.07 -26.47 -13.02
N PHE A 235 -1.77 -26.54 -12.73
CA PHE A 235 -0.83 -25.42 -12.98
C PHE A 235 -0.92 -24.83 -14.40
N ASN A 236 -1.06 -25.69 -15.42
CA ASN A 236 -1.15 -25.24 -16.80
C ASN A 236 -2.33 -24.30 -17.05
N GLU A 237 -3.42 -24.42 -16.28
CA GLU A 237 -4.60 -23.55 -16.38
C GLU A 237 -4.30 -22.10 -15.96
N ILE A 238 -3.32 -21.88 -15.09
CA ILE A 238 -2.99 -20.55 -14.53
C ILE A 238 -1.55 -20.08 -14.85
N SER A 239 -0.76 -20.88 -15.56
CA SER A 239 0.66 -20.61 -15.86
C SER A 239 0.92 -19.23 -16.50
N SER A 240 0.03 -18.74 -17.36
CA SER A 240 0.15 -17.40 -17.95
C SER A 240 -0.03 -16.28 -16.92
N TYR A 241 -0.80 -16.50 -15.86
CA TYR A 241 -1.03 -15.55 -14.78
C TYR A 241 0.13 -15.53 -13.79
N VAL A 242 0.76 -16.69 -13.57
CA VAL A 242 2.05 -16.79 -12.88
C VAL A 242 3.12 -15.95 -13.60
N ALA A 243 3.15 -16.00 -14.93
CA ALA A 243 4.04 -15.14 -15.72
C ALA A 243 3.70 -13.64 -15.63
N LYS A 244 2.42 -13.26 -15.43
CA LYS A 244 2.03 -11.86 -15.15
C LYS A 244 2.61 -11.39 -13.80
N ALA A 245 2.50 -12.20 -12.75
CA ALA A 245 3.11 -11.90 -11.45
C ALA A 245 4.64 -11.79 -11.53
N ALA A 246 5.31 -12.71 -12.25
CA ALA A 246 6.75 -12.62 -12.47
C ALA A 246 7.17 -11.33 -13.20
N LYS A 247 6.38 -10.90 -14.20
CA LYS A 247 6.60 -9.62 -14.90
C LYS A 247 6.36 -8.43 -13.97
N MET A 248 5.27 -8.42 -13.20
CA MET A 248 5.00 -7.38 -12.21
C MET A 248 6.15 -7.26 -11.21
N GLY A 249 6.66 -8.39 -10.71
CA GLY A 249 7.85 -8.43 -9.84
C GLY A 249 9.11 -7.86 -10.49
N ASP A 250 9.28 -8.02 -11.81
CA ASP A 250 10.42 -7.45 -12.53
C ASP A 250 10.41 -5.91 -12.53
N TYR A 251 9.25 -5.31 -12.77
CA TYR A 251 9.06 -3.85 -12.73
C TYR A 251 8.98 -3.31 -11.30
N LEU A 252 8.48 -4.09 -10.34
CA LEU A 252 8.42 -3.71 -8.93
C LEU A 252 9.81 -3.44 -8.32
N ARG A 253 10.90 -3.86 -8.98
CA ARG A 253 12.27 -3.47 -8.63
C ARG A 253 12.49 -1.95 -8.62
N TYR A 254 11.68 -1.14 -9.31
CA TYR A 254 11.76 0.33 -9.18
C TYR A 254 11.49 0.81 -7.75
N ALA A 255 10.71 0.07 -6.96
CA ALA A 255 10.48 0.38 -5.55
C ALA A 255 11.74 0.22 -4.69
N MET A 256 12.81 -0.40 -5.20
CA MET A 256 14.05 -0.68 -4.46
C MET A 256 15.08 0.45 -4.50
N PHE A 257 14.76 1.55 -5.18
CA PHE A 257 15.67 2.65 -5.45
C PHE A 257 15.22 3.94 -4.76
N ASP A 258 16.23 4.73 -4.35
CA ASP A 258 16.04 6.10 -3.92
C ASP A 258 15.22 6.92 -4.93
N LYS A 259 14.44 7.88 -4.44
CA LYS A 259 13.54 8.73 -5.25
C LYS A 259 14.20 9.30 -6.50
N TYR A 260 15.41 9.85 -6.36
CA TYR A 260 16.16 10.46 -7.45
C TYR A 260 17.46 9.72 -7.74
N PHE A 261 17.49 8.42 -7.44
CA PHE A 261 18.65 7.55 -7.63
C PHE A 261 19.91 8.11 -6.94
N LYS A 262 19.75 8.76 -5.78
CA LYS A 262 20.88 9.21 -4.96
C LYS A 262 21.54 8.03 -4.24
N PRO A 263 22.87 8.05 -4.02
CA PRO A 263 23.53 7.05 -3.21
C PRO A 263 22.96 6.99 -1.79
N LEU A 264 22.97 5.81 -1.18
CA LEU A 264 22.52 5.67 0.21
C LEU A 264 23.42 6.46 1.17
N GLY A 265 22.81 7.21 2.09
CA GLY A 265 23.50 8.02 3.09
C GLY A 265 24.10 9.33 2.58
N CYS A 266 23.73 9.77 1.37
CA CYS A 266 24.36 10.93 0.72
C CYS A 266 24.28 12.24 1.53
N GLN A 267 23.17 12.48 2.25
CA GLN A 267 23.00 13.61 3.19
C GLN A 267 23.30 15.02 2.61
N ASP A 268 23.29 15.13 1.29
CA ASP A 268 23.40 16.40 0.56
C ASP A 268 22.69 16.26 -0.79
N LYS A 269 21.69 17.12 -1.04
CA LYS A 269 21.02 17.16 -2.34
C LYS A 269 21.97 17.48 -3.49
N ASN A 270 23.07 18.19 -3.26
CA ASN A 270 24.04 18.53 -4.30
C ASN A 270 25.09 17.44 -4.54
N ALA A 271 25.10 16.37 -3.75
CA ALA A 271 25.96 15.22 -3.98
C ALA A 271 25.71 14.63 -5.38
N ALA A 272 26.74 14.04 -5.98
CA ALA A 272 26.59 13.35 -7.26
C ALA A 272 25.49 12.27 -7.18
N GLY A 273 24.77 12.09 -8.29
CA GLY A 273 23.80 11.00 -8.42
C GLY A 273 24.49 9.63 -8.43
N GLY A 274 23.74 8.59 -8.07
CA GLY A 274 24.23 7.21 -8.11
C GLY A 274 24.54 6.76 -9.53
N THR A 275 25.44 5.80 -9.66
CA THR A 275 25.88 5.23 -10.94
C THR A 275 25.17 3.93 -11.30
N GLY A 276 24.39 3.37 -10.39
CA GLY A 276 23.53 2.21 -10.55
C GLY A 276 22.94 1.78 -9.21
N TYR A 277 23.29 0.57 -8.75
CA TYR A 277 22.77 -0.02 -7.51
C TYR A 277 23.31 0.58 -6.21
N ASP A 278 24.24 1.53 -6.26
CA ASP A 278 24.63 2.36 -5.12
C ASP A 278 23.48 3.23 -4.58
N SER A 279 22.43 3.43 -5.39
CA SER A 279 21.17 4.05 -5.00
C SER A 279 20.05 3.06 -4.63
N ALA A 280 20.32 1.75 -4.68
CA ALA A 280 19.35 0.72 -4.33
C ALA A 280 19.40 0.39 -2.84
N HIS A 281 18.34 0.75 -2.11
CA HIS A 281 18.16 0.31 -0.72
C HIS A 281 17.65 -1.14 -0.64
N TYR A 282 17.16 -1.74 -1.73
CA TYR A 282 16.66 -3.13 -1.78
C TYR A 282 15.50 -3.41 -0.80
N LEU A 283 14.65 -2.41 -0.59
CA LEU A 283 13.42 -2.52 0.21
C LEU A 283 12.23 -2.15 -0.68
N LEU A 284 11.02 -2.53 -0.30
CA LEU A 284 9.81 -1.97 -0.89
C LEU A 284 9.57 -0.58 -0.27
N SER A 285 9.92 0.48 -1.00
CA SER A 285 9.65 1.86 -0.59
C SER A 285 8.15 2.19 -0.69
N TRP A 286 7.77 3.40 -0.29
CA TRP A 286 6.36 3.83 -0.29
C TRP A 286 5.73 3.88 -1.69
N TYR A 287 6.52 4.20 -2.71
CA TYR A 287 6.09 4.22 -4.10
C TYR A 287 7.26 4.08 -5.07
N TYR A 288 6.93 3.71 -6.29
CA TYR A 288 7.62 4.25 -7.45
C TYR A 288 6.57 4.95 -8.33
N ALA A 289 7.01 5.93 -9.12
CA ALA A 289 6.12 6.66 -10.01
C ALA A 289 6.78 6.90 -11.37
N TRP A 290 5.95 7.06 -12.40
CA TRP A 290 6.40 7.37 -13.74
C TRP A 290 5.41 8.26 -14.46
N GLY A 291 5.91 9.07 -15.40
CA GLY A 291 5.08 9.98 -16.17
C GLY A 291 5.72 10.42 -17.47
N GLY A 292 4.99 11.16 -18.28
CA GLY A 292 5.47 11.69 -19.54
C GLY A 292 4.53 12.70 -20.19
N ALA A 293 5.08 13.52 -21.08
CA ALA A 293 4.31 14.46 -21.87
C ALA A 293 3.35 13.72 -22.82
N LEU A 294 2.16 14.28 -23.08
CA LEU A 294 1.20 13.65 -24.01
C LEU A 294 1.73 13.58 -25.45
N ASP A 295 2.62 14.49 -25.84
CA ASP A 295 3.27 14.53 -27.16
C ASP A 295 4.52 13.65 -27.24
N GLY A 296 4.95 13.03 -26.13
CA GLY A 296 6.13 12.18 -26.05
C GLY A 296 7.47 12.93 -26.00
N ALA A 297 7.48 14.25 -25.77
CA ALA A 297 8.70 15.05 -25.73
C ALA A 297 9.65 14.65 -24.60
N TRP A 298 9.11 14.25 -23.45
CA TRP A 298 9.88 13.81 -22.28
C TRP A 298 9.10 12.78 -21.47
N SER A 299 9.82 11.99 -20.67
CA SER A 299 9.24 11.12 -19.64
C SER A 299 10.18 10.99 -18.45
N TRP A 300 9.65 10.54 -17.32
CA TRP A 300 10.38 10.42 -16.07
C TRP A 300 9.98 9.18 -15.29
N LYS A 301 10.88 8.75 -14.39
CA LYS A 301 10.65 7.71 -13.38
C LYS A 301 11.35 8.10 -12.08
N ILE A 302 10.72 7.81 -10.96
CA ILE A 302 11.27 7.97 -9.61
C ILE A 302 10.99 6.71 -8.79
N GLY A 303 11.93 6.33 -7.94
CA GLY A 303 11.68 5.41 -6.83
C GLY A 303 11.07 6.16 -5.64
N CYS A 304 11.43 5.77 -4.42
CA CYS A 304 11.11 6.53 -3.22
C CYS A 304 12.18 6.32 -2.14
N SER A 305 12.62 7.42 -1.53
CA SER A 305 13.66 7.40 -0.50
C SER A 305 13.15 6.90 0.87
N HIS A 306 11.84 6.75 1.02
CA HIS A 306 11.18 6.40 2.28
C HIS A 306 10.70 4.96 2.25
N ALA A 307 11.11 4.16 3.24
CA ALA A 307 10.72 2.76 3.36
C ALA A 307 10.02 2.53 4.70
N HIS A 308 8.83 1.92 4.66
CA HIS A 308 8.04 1.55 5.82
C HIS A 308 8.05 0.02 6.00
N PHE A 309 8.22 -0.49 7.22
CA PHE A 309 8.24 -1.94 7.45
C PHE A 309 6.93 -2.61 7.00
N GLY A 310 5.80 -1.89 7.14
CA GLY A 310 4.47 -2.30 6.70
C GLY A 310 4.36 -2.69 5.22
N TYR A 311 5.28 -2.20 4.38
CA TYR A 311 5.27 -2.44 2.93
C TYR A 311 6.06 -3.68 2.53
N GLN A 312 6.96 -4.18 3.39
CA GLN A 312 7.86 -5.27 3.03
C GLN A 312 7.07 -6.59 2.84
N ASN A 313 7.61 -7.49 2.02
CA ASN A 313 7.00 -8.78 1.71
C ASN A 313 8.05 -9.86 1.41
N PRO A 314 8.59 -10.52 2.46
CA PRO A 314 9.58 -11.59 2.30
C PRO A 314 9.05 -12.79 1.51
N MET A 315 7.75 -13.09 1.60
CA MET A 315 7.14 -14.20 0.85
C MET A 315 7.21 -13.95 -0.66
N ALA A 316 6.81 -12.75 -1.12
CA ALA A 316 6.93 -12.37 -2.52
C ALA A 316 8.39 -12.30 -2.98
N ALA A 317 9.28 -11.72 -2.15
CA ALA A 317 10.69 -11.60 -2.47
C ALA A 317 11.36 -12.98 -2.64
N TRP A 318 11.08 -13.92 -1.73
CA TRP A 318 11.57 -15.30 -1.84
C TRP A 318 11.02 -15.99 -3.09
N ALA A 319 9.72 -15.85 -3.38
CA ALA A 319 9.13 -16.47 -4.57
C ALA A 319 9.84 -15.99 -5.85
N LEU A 320 10.00 -14.68 -6.04
CA LEU A 320 10.65 -14.12 -7.23
C LEU A 320 12.16 -14.44 -7.32
N ALA A 321 12.82 -14.64 -6.18
CA ALA A 321 14.25 -14.94 -6.11
C ALA A 321 14.57 -16.43 -6.33
N ASN A 322 13.75 -17.32 -5.77
CA ASN A 322 14.10 -18.72 -5.58
C ASN A 322 13.19 -19.69 -6.33
N ASP A 323 11.94 -19.32 -6.57
CA ASP A 323 10.98 -20.19 -7.22
C ASP A 323 11.10 -20.11 -8.74
N SER A 324 11.38 -21.25 -9.39
CA SER A 324 11.64 -21.28 -10.83
C SER A 324 10.45 -20.88 -11.69
N ASP A 325 9.22 -21.05 -11.21
CA ASP A 325 8.01 -20.64 -11.97
C ASP A 325 7.74 -19.14 -11.86
N MET A 326 8.16 -18.53 -10.74
CA MET A 326 7.93 -17.12 -10.43
C MET A 326 9.09 -16.22 -10.84
N LYS A 327 10.23 -16.81 -11.24
CA LYS A 327 11.45 -16.09 -11.61
C LYS A 327 11.19 -15.04 -12.70
N PRO A 328 11.46 -13.74 -12.44
CA PRO A 328 11.41 -12.71 -13.46
C PRO A 328 12.25 -13.06 -14.69
N LYS A 329 11.83 -12.57 -15.86
CA LYS A 329 12.50 -12.89 -17.13
C LYS A 329 13.80 -12.11 -17.32
N SER A 330 13.94 -10.95 -16.69
CA SER A 330 15.15 -10.15 -16.85
C SER A 330 16.38 -10.85 -16.28
N PRO A 331 17.57 -10.60 -16.83
CA PRO A 331 18.82 -11.19 -16.34
C PRO A 331 19.06 -11.02 -14.83
N ASN A 332 18.78 -9.83 -14.28
CA ASN A 332 19.04 -9.52 -12.87
C ASN A 332 17.80 -9.56 -11.96
N GLY A 333 16.60 -9.77 -12.50
CA GLY A 333 15.37 -9.69 -11.71
C GLY A 333 15.40 -10.56 -10.44
N ALA A 334 15.64 -11.87 -10.59
CA ALA A 334 15.73 -12.77 -9.45
C ALA A 334 16.91 -12.47 -8.50
N SER A 335 18.04 -12.00 -9.02
CA SER A 335 19.22 -11.72 -8.18
C SER A 335 19.02 -10.48 -7.31
N ASP A 336 18.30 -9.47 -7.81
CA ASP A 336 17.91 -8.31 -7.01
C ASP A 336 16.85 -8.66 -5.97
N TRP A 337 15.89 -9.52 -6.31
CA TRP A 337 14.93 -10.02 -5.33
C TRP A 337 15.59 -10.86 -4.22
N ALA A 338 16.65 -11.61 -4.54
CA ALA A 338 17.43 -12.32 -3.51
C ALA A 338 18.11 -11.35 -2.53
N LYS A 339 18.66 -10.23 -3.04
CA LYS A 339 19.20 -9.16 -2.18
C LYS A 339 18.11 -8.49 -1.36
N SER A 340 16.96 -8.22 -2.00
CA SER A 340 15.80 -7.61 -1.36
C SER A 340 15.26 -8.46 -0.22
N LEU A 341 15.10 -9.77 -0.41
CA LEU A 341 14.68 -10.69 0.65
C LEU A 341 15.57 -10.57 1.89
N LYS A 342 16.89 -10.69 1.70
CA LYS A 342 17.86 -10.59 2.79
C LYS A 342 17.77 -9.22 3.48
N ARG A 343 17.75 -8.14 2.70
CA ARG A 343 17.68 -6.78 3.23
C ARG A 343 16.39 -6.50 3.99
N GLN A 344 15.26 -7.04 3.53
CA GLN A 344 13.98 -6.92 4.22
C GLN A 344 14.02 -7.60 5.59
N ILE A 345 14.51 -8.84 5.70
CA ILE A 345 14.62 -9.53 7.00
C ILE A 345 15.53 -8.76 7.96
N GLU A 346 16.69 -8.25 7.49
CA GLU A 346 17.55 -7.38 8.29
C GLU A 346 16.81 -6.11 8.77
N PHE A 347 15.99 -5.50 7.90
CA PHE A 347 15.22 -4.30 8.21
C PHE A 347 14.17 -4.54 9.30
N TYR A 348 13.42 -5.64 9.23
CA TYR A 348 12.47 -6.01 10.29
C TYR A 348 13.17 -6.21 11.63
N ARG A 349 14.31 -6.93 11.65
CA ARG A 349 15.05 -7.19 12.89
C ARG A 349 15.62 -5.90 13.46
N TRP A 350 16.16 -5.02 12.62
CA TRP A 350 16.63 -3.72 13.04
C TRP A 350 15.53 -2.87 13.68
N LEU A 351 14.30 -2.93 13.19
CA LEU A 351 13.16 -2.15 13.69
C LEU A 351 12.41 -2.80 14.86
N GLN A 352 12.76 -4.02 15.27
CA GLN A 352 12.04 -4.71 16.33
C GLN A 352 12.34 -4.07 17.70
N SER A 353 11.31 -3.48 18.31
CA SER A 353 11.35 -2.84 19.63
C SER A 353 11.80 -3.76 20.75
N ALA A 354 12.07 -3.16 21.91
CA ALA A 354 12.35 -3.86 23.16
C ALA A 354 11.21 -4.84 23.50
N GLU A 355 9.95 -4.45 23.29
CA GLU A 355 8.76 -5.26 23.59
C GLU A 355 8.53 -6.35 22.52
N GLY A 356 8.72 -6.03 21.24
CA GLY A 356 8.59 -6.99 20.13
C GLY A 356 7.81 -6.48 18.91
N ALA A 357 7.09 -5.36 19.01
CA ALA A 357 6.48 -4.68 17.88
C ALA A 357 7.54 -4.10 16.92
N ILE A 358 7.17 -3.88 15.66
CA ILE A 358 8.10 -3.36 14.64
C ILE A 358 7.89 -1.85 14.43
N ALA A 359 8.95 -1.06 14.60
CA ALA A 359 8.90 0.39 14.38
C ALA A 359 8.78 0.78 12.90
N GLY A 360 8.59 2.08 12.62
CA GLY A 360 8.12 2.56 11.31
C GLY A 360 9.03 2.21 10.14
N GLY A 361 10.23 2.78 10.11
CA GLY A 361 11.14 2.51 9.01
C GLY A 361 12.34 3.44 8.91
N ALA A 362 12.70 3.80 7.69
CA ALA A 362 13.85 4.65 7.42
C ALA A 362 13.69 5.49 6.15
N THR A 363 14.50 6.56 6.07
CA THR A 363 14.61 7.41 4.89
C THR A 363 16.06 7.59 4.44
N ASN A 364 16.27 7.61 3.13
CA ASN A 364 17.51 8.07 2.52
C ASN A 364 17.53 9.60 2.29
N SER A 365 16.37 10.25 2.36
CA SER A 365 16.20 11.67 2.09
C SER A 365 15.53 12.32 3.29
N TRP A 366 16.34 12.75 4.26
CA TRP A 366 15.82 13.42 5.46
C TRP A 366 15.02 14.66 5.07
N ASN A 367 13.81 14.77 5.62
CA ASN A 367 12.79 15.75 5.25
C ASN A 367 12.44 15.79 3.75
N GLY A 368 12.74 14.73 3.00
CA GLY A 368 12.60 14.65 1.54
C GLY A 368 13.46 15.65 0.77
N ARG A 369 14.56 16.12 1.38
CA ARG A 369 15.49 17.10 0.79
C ARG A 369 16.96 16.72 0.92
N TYR A 370 17.25 15.44 1.19
CA TYR A 370 18.60 14.91 1.37
C TYR A 370 19.41 15.74 2.37
N GLU A 371 18.78 16.17 3.45
CA GLU A 371 19.45 16.94 4.49
C GLU A 371 20.37 16.04 5.33
N LYS A 372 21.32 16.68 6.03
CA LYS A 372 22.16 16.00 7.01
C LYS A 372 21.31 15.47 8.15
N TYR A 373 21.57 14.23 8.56
CA TYR A 373 20.84 13.63 9.68
C TYR A 373 21.20 14.32 11.00
N PRO A 374 20.26 14.41 11.95
CA PRO A 374 20.56 14.85 13.31
C PRO A 374 21.69 14.02 13.96
N ALA A 375 22.44 14.64 14.87
CA ALA A 375 23.49 13.93 15.61
C ALA A 375 22.88 12.80 16.46
N GLY A 376 23.47 11.61 16.38
CA GLY A 376 23.00 10.43 17.11
C GLY A 376 21.89 9.64 16.42
N THR A 377 21.41 10.06 15.25
CA THR A 377 20.39 9.32 14.50
C THR A 377 20.87 7.91 14.14
N ALA A 378 20.10 6.91 14.55
CA ALA A 378 20.33 5.51 14.18
C ALA A 378 20.17 5.29 12.67
N THR A 379 21.04 4.46 12.09
CA THR A 379 21.02 4.20 10.64
C THR A 379 20.95 2.73 10.28
N PHE A 380 20.41 2.47 9.09
CA PHE A 380 20.36 1.17 8.43
C PHE A 380 20.91 1.31 7.01
N TYR A 381 22.11 0.77 6.77
CA TYR A 381 22.81 0.92 5.47
C TYR A 381 22.90 2.38 4.99
N GLY A 382 23.06 3.33 5.92
CA GLY A 382 23.13 4.76 5.63
C GLY A 382 21.78 5.47 5.59
N MET A 383 20.64 4.77 5.65
CA MET A 383 19.31 5.41 5.78
C MET A 383 19.01 5.74 7.24
N ALA A 384 18.44 6.91 7.51
CA ALA A 384 18.09 7.38 8.85
C ALA A 384 16.78 6.75 9.34
N TYR A 385 16.73 6.30 10.60
CA TYR A 385 15.51 5.85 11.24
C TYR A 385 14.41 6.93 11.27
N GLU A 386 13.18 6.54 10.92
CA GLU A 386 11.99 7.34 11.10
C GLU A 386 10.89 6.53 11.80
N PRO A 387 10.30 7.03 12.91
CA PRO A 387 9.19 6.35 13.57
C PRO A 387 7.90 6.36 12.72
N ASN A 388 7.71 7.41 11.91
CA ASN A 388 6.56 7.56 11.01
C ASN A 388 7.05 7.99 9.61
N PRO A 389 7.53 7.06 8.78
CA PRO A 389 7.91 7.34 7.40
C PRO A 389 6.73 7.92 6.60
N VAL A 390 7.02 8.88 5.71
CA VAL A 390 6.08 9.46 4.74
C VAL A 390 4.97 10.34 5.30
N TYR A 391 4.08 9.86 6.18
CA TYR A 391 2.92 10.62 6.65
C TYR A 391 2.93 10.86 8.17
N ARG A 392 2.43 12.04 8.57
CA ARG A 392 2.46 12.55 9.94
C ARG A 392 1.09 13.00 10.47
N ASP A 393 0.07 13.12 9.63
CA ASP A 393 -1.33 13.36 10.03
C ASP A 393 -2.31 12.28 9.51
N PRO A 394 -2.52 11.18 10.27
CA PRO A 394 -1.75 10.78 11.46
C PRO A 394 -0.38 10.20 11.09
N GLY A 395 0.46 9.94 12.09
CA GLY A 395 1.73 9.24 11.90
C GLY A 395 1.53 7.87 11.26
N SER A 396 2.25 7.58 10.17
CA SER A 396 2.04 6.36 9.38
C SER A 396 2.15 5.05 10.17
N ASN A 397 2.96 5.00 11.25
CA ASN A 397 3.11 3.83 12.09
C ASN A 397 2.41 3.92 13.44
N THR A 398 1.53 4.91 13.63
CA THR A 398 0.59 4.87 14.75
C THR A 398 -0.53 3.87 14.50
N TRP A 399 -0.72 3.40 13.26
CA TRP A 399 -1.72 2.39 12.94
C TRP A 399 -1.21 0.97 13.18
N PHE A 400 -1.86 0.24 14.09
CA PHE A 400 -1.51 -1.15 14.41
C PHE A 400 -1.64 -2.11 13.21
N GLY A 401 -2.46 -1.78 12.20
CA GLY A 401 -2.73 -2.67 11.07
C GLY A 401 -1.48 -3.13 10.31
N PHE A 402 -0.45 -2.28 10.20
CA PHE A 402 0.81 -2.67 9.57
C PHE A 402 1.54 -3.79 10.32
N GLN A 403 1.36 -3.92 11.64
CA GLN A 403 1.90 -5.05 12.40
C GLN A 403 1.32 -6.36 11.88
N ALA A 404 0.00 -6.43 11.73
CA ALA A 404 -0.69 -7.63 11.25
C ALA A 404 -0.33 -7.93 9.80
N TRP A 405 -0.55 -6.99 8.88
CA TRP A 405 -0.32 -7.19 7.46
C TRP A 405 1.10 -7.61 7.12
N SER A 406 2.09 -6.94 7.71
CA SER A 406 3.49 -7.16 7.35
C SER A 406 4.04 -8.43 8.01
N MET A 407 3.73 -8.67 9.28
CA MET A 407 4.20 -9.87 9.97
C MET A 407 3.49 -11.15 9.50
N GLN A 408 2.29 -11.03 8.90
CA GLN A 408 1.66 -12.15 8.19
C GLN A 408 2.54 -12.67 7.05
N ARG A 409 3.14 -11.76 6.27
CA ARG A 409 4.05 -12.11 5.15
C ARG A 409 5.34 -12.74 5.64
N VAL A 410 5.87 -12.27 6.77
CA VAL A 410 7.03 -12.88 7.44
C VAL A 410 6.69 -14.28 7.94
N ALA A 411 5.48 -14.48 8.50
CA ALA A 411 5.01 -15.77 8.98
C ALA A 411 4.84 -16.80 7.85
N GLU A 412 4.31 -16.39 6.70
CA GLU A 412 4.25 -17.24 5.51
C GLU A 412 5.66 -17.63 5.04
N TYR A 413 6.57 -16.66 4.92
CA TYR A 413 7.96 -16.92 4.55
C TYR A 413 8.64 -17.90 5.51
N TYR A 414 8.46 -17.73 6.82
CA TYR A 414 8.99 -18.64 7.83
C TYR A 414 8.37 -20.04 7.70
N TYR A 415 7.06 -20.15 7.48
CA TYR A 415 6.39 -21.43 7.25
C TYR A 415 6.94 -22.17 6.02
N VAL A 416 7.19 -21.46 4.92
CA VAL A 416 7.72 -22.05 3.69
C VAL A 416 9.18 -22.48 3.86
N THR A 417 10.01 -21.67 4.52
CA THR A 417 11.47 -21.81 4.45
C THR A 417 12.16 -22.31 5.71
N GLY A 418 11.53 -22.14 6.89
CA GLY A 418 12.16 -22.40 8.18
C GLY A 418 13.30 -21.44 8.52
N ASP A 419 13.37 -20.28 7.86
CA ASP A 419 14.41 -19.27 8.09
C ASP A 419 14.50 -18.88 9.57
N LYS A 420 15.73 -18.89 10.11
CA LYS A 420 15.96 -18.72 11.55
C LYS A 420 15.85 -17.28 12.01
N ASP A 421 16.18 -16.32 11.15
CA ASP A 421 16.04 -14.90 11.46
C ASP A 421 14.56 -14.50 11.48
N ALA A 422 13.77 -14.99 10.52
CA ALA A 422 12.32 -14.82 10.52
C ALA A 422 11.65 -15.50 11.71
N GLY A 423 12.07 -16.72 12.06
CA GLY A 423 11.58 -17.44 13.24
C GLY A 423 11.81 -16.68 14.54
N ALA A 424 13.04 -16.21 14.79
CA ALA A 424 13.38 -15.46 16.00
C ALA A 424 12.67 -14.09 16.07
N LEU A 425 12.53 -13.41 14.93
CA LEU A 425 11.76 -12.17 14.80
C LEU A 425 10.29 -12.40 15.19
N LEU A 426 9.66 -13.42 14.61
CA LEU A 426 8.25 -13.76 14.88
C LEU A 426 8.04 -14.22 16.31
N GLU A 427 8.95 -14.99 16.90
CA GLU A 427 8.83 -15.46 18.29
C GLU A 427 8.65 -14.29 19.27
N LYS A 428 9.52 -13.27 19.15
CA LYS A 428 9.43 -12.07 19.99
C LYS A 428 8.19 -11.24 19.67
N TRP A 429 7.82 -11.09 18.39
CA TRP A 429 6.62 -10.35 17.99
C TRP A 429 5.33 -11.03 18.47
N VAL A 430 5.21 -12.35 18.33
CA VAL A 430 4.05 -13.13 18.80
C VAL A 430 3.95 -13.09 20.31
N SER A 431 5.08 -13.14 21.04
CA SER A 431 5.10 -12.92 22.48
C SER A 431 4.48 -11.57 22.87
N TRP A 432 4.86 -10.49 22.17
CA TRP A 432 4.24 -9.18 22.36
C TRP A 432 2.74 -9.19 22.04
N ILE A 433 2.33 -9.77 20.91
CA ILE A 433 0.91 -9.88 20.52
C ILE A 433 0.09 -10.57 21.61
N LYS A 434 0.56 -11.71 22.14
CA LYS A 434 -0.11 -12.43 23.23
C LYS A 434 -0.30 -11.56 24.48
N SER A 435 0.62 -10.63 24.74
CA SER A 435 0.56 -9.72 25.89
C SER A 435 -0.43 -8.56 25.72
N VAL A 436 -0.71 -8.14 24.49
CA VAL A 436 -1.52 -6.94 24.21
C VAL A 436 -2.93 -7.23 23.72
N VAL A 437 -3.18 -8.38 23.09
CA VAL A 437 -4.54 -8.77 22.64
C VAL A 437 -5.43 -9.06 23.85
N LYS A 438 -6.65 -8.53 23.83
CA LYS A 438 -7.64 -8.72 24.90
C LYS A 438 -8.70 -9.71 24.45
N LEU A 439 -8.76 -10.86 25.12
CA LEU A 439 -9.89 -11.80 25.05
C LEU A 439 -10.72 -11.64 26.32
N ASN A 440 -11.88 -10.99 26.22
CA ASN A 440 -12.72 -10.67 27.37
C ASN A 440 -13.55 -11.89 27.81
N SER A 441 -13.93 -11.96 29.09
CA SER A 441 -14.69 -13.10 29.63
C SER A 441 -16.13 -13.20 29.10
N ASP A 442 -16.67 -12.12 28.56
CA ASP A 442 -18.02 -12.05 27.96
C ASP A 442 -18.07 -12.57 26.52
N GLY A 443 -16.92 -12.99 25.97
CA GLY A 443 -16.78 -13.48 24.60
C GLY A 443 -16.46 -12.40 23.57
N THR A 444 -16.38 -11.13 23.96
CA THR A 444 -15.84 -10.06 23.10
C THR A 444 -14.31 -10.10 23.04
N PHE A 445 -13.72 -9.32 22.15
CA PHE A 445 -12.28 -9.13 22.06
C PHE A 445 -11.95 -7.67 21.75
N ALA A 446 -10.70 -7.28 21.95
CA ALA A 446 -10.16 -6.04 21.44
C ALA A 446 -8.69 -6.22 21.05
N ILE A 447 -8.29 -5.62 19.93
CA ILE A 447 -6.90 -5.55 19.49
C ILE A 447 -6.40 -4.10 19.61
N PRO A 448 -5.09 -3.86 19.72
CA PRO A 448 -4.55 -2.51 19.61
C PRO A 448 -5.04 -1.83 18.33
N SER A 449 -5.32 -0.53 18.39
CA SER A 449 -5.69 0.27 17.22
C SER A 449 -4.63 1.33 16.95
N THR A 450 -4.38 2.19 17.92
CA THR A 450 -3.36 3.23 17.88
C THR A 450 -2.13 2.83 18.69
N LEU A 451 -0.95 3.03 18.11
CA LEU A 451 0.36 2.86 18.71
C LEU A 451 1.06 4.22 18.84
N ASP A 452 1.96 4.32 19.81
CA ASP A 452 2.89 5.42 19.99
C ASP A 452 4.31 4.87 20.19
N TRP A 453 5.32 5.66 19.82
CA TRP A 453 6.71 5.22 19.71
C TRP A 453 7.65 6.18 20.41
N SER A 454 8.68 5.65 21.09
CA SER A 454 9.74 6.46 21.67
C SER A 454 11.12 5.81 21.54
N GLY A 455 12.14 6.67 21.48
CA GLY A 455 13.53 6.27 21.30
C GLY A 455 13.88 5.85 19.87
N GLN A 456 14.94 5.06 19.71
CA GLN A 456 15.48 4.63 18.42
C GLN A 456 16.07 3.21 18.53
N PRO A 457 16.10 2.44 17.43
CA PRO A 457 16.92 1.22 17.40
C PRO A 457 18.42 1.57 17.50
N ASP A 458 19.26 0.58 17.79
CA ASP A 458 20.70 0.75 17.62
C ASP A 458 21.03 0.85 16.12
N THR A 459 22.13 1.50 15.75
CA THR A 459 22.58 1.52 14.34
C THR A 459 22.89 0.09 13.88
N TRP A 460 22.33 -0.30 12.74
CA TRP A 460 22.46 -1.67 12.23
C TRP A 460 23.89 -2.00 11.82
N ASN A 461 24.40 -3.10 12.35
CA ASN A 461 25.71 -3.66 12.01
C ASN A 461 25.63 -5.11 11.50
N GLY A 462 24.43 -5.58 11.17
CA GLY A 462 24.16 -6.96 10.74
C GLY A 462 23.71 -7.90 11.86
N THR A 463 23.59 -7.45 13.11
CA THR A 463 23.14 -8.29 14.23
C THR A 463 22.11 -7.54 15.09
N TYR A 464 21.07 -8.25 15.51
CA TYR A 464 20.04 -7.71 16.42
C TYR A 464 20.59 -7.52 17.83
N THR A 465 20.42 -6.32 18.39
CA THR A 465 20.92 -5.94 19.72
C THR A 465 19.89 -6.11 20.83
N GLY A 466 18.62 -6.36 20.47
CA GLY A 466 17.49 -6.28 21.39
C GLY A 466 16.80 -4.92 21.40
N ASN A 467 17.45 -3.87 20.85
CA ASN A 467 16.98 -2.48 20.81
C ASN A 467 16.37 -2.01 22.15
N PRO A 468 17.13 -2.03 23.26
CA PRO A 468 16.59 -1.78 24.59
C PRO A 468 16.04 -0.35 24.79
N ASN A 469 16.38 0.59 23.89
CA ASN A 469 15.94 1.99 23.93
C ASN A 469 14.80 2.30 22.94
N LEU A 470 14.30 1.32 22.19
CA LEU A 470 13.19 1.50 21.25
C LEU A 470 11.92 0.91 21.84
N HIS A 471 10.93 1.76 22.11
CA HIS A 471 9.72 1.35 22.83
C HIS A 471 8.45 1.61 22.02
N VAL A 472 7.53 0.64 22.09
CA VAL A 472 6.14 0.79 21.64
C VAL A 472 5.20 0.96 22.85
N LYS A 473 4.15 1.75 22.67
CA LYS A 473 3.02 1.83 23.59
C LYS A 473 1.71 1.67 22.84
N VAL A 474 0.83 0.80 23.33
CA VAL A 474 -0.56 0.75 22.86
C VAL A 474 -1.32 1.92 23.48
N VAL A 475 -1.85 2.81 22.64
CA VAL A 475 -2.59 4.01 23.05
C VAL A 475 -4.05 3.67 23.32
N ASP A 476 -4.66 2.95 22.39
CA ASP A 476 -6.06 2.55 22.47
C ASP A 476 -6.31 1.20 21.78
N TYR A 477 -7.57 0.78 21.85
CA TYR A 477 -8.03 -0.52 21.40
C TYR A 477 -9.27 -0.36 20.52
N GLY A 478 -9.45 -1.29 19.59
CA GLY A 478 -10.62 -1.35 18.74
C GLY A 478 -10.97 -2.78 18.33
N THR A 479 -11.96 -2.87 17.44
CA THR A 479 -12.46 -4.13 16.86
C THR A 479 -12.42 -4.05 15.34
N ASP A 480 -11.29 -3.59 14.78
CA ASP A 480 -11.05 -3.65 13.34
C ASP A 480 -10.99 -5.13 12.91
N LEU A 481 -12.02 -5.56 12.19
CA LEU A 481 -12.21 -6.98 11.85
C LEU A 481 -11.22 -7.45 10.77
N GLY A 482 -10.85 -6.58 9.84
CA GLY A 482 -9.86 -6.90 8.81
C GLY A 482 -8.49 -7.14 9.43
N ILE A 483 -8.07 -6.23 10.31
CA ILE A 483 -6.79 -6.36 11.02
C ILE A 483 -6.82 -7.52 12.02
N THR A 484 -7.95 -7.76 12.70
CA THR A 484 -8.11 -8.94 13.57
C THR A 484 -7.93 -10.24 12.80
N ALA A 485 -8.51 -10.35 11.61
CA ALA A 485 -8.37 -11.52 10.76
C ALA A 485 -6.94 -11.68 10.24
N SER A 486 -6.30 -10.59 9.79
CA SER A 486 -4.91 -10.63 9.33
C SER A 486 -3.94 -11.02 10.46
N LEU A 487 -4.19 -10.54 11.68
CA LEU A 487 -3.45 -10.94 12.88
C LEU A 487 -3.61 -12.43 13.17
N ALA A 488 -4.83 -12.95 13.11
CA ALA A 488 -5.08 -14.38 13.25
C ALA A 488 -4.37 -15.18 12.16
N ASN A 489 -4.39 -14.71 10.90
CA ASN A 489 -3.68 -15.33 9.78
C ASN A 489 -2.15 -15.42 10.04
N ALA A 490 -1.53 -14.33 10.51
CA ALA A 490 -0.11 -14.32 10.88
C ALA A 490 0.22 -15.34 11.98
N LEU A 491 -0.59 -15.38 13.05
CA LEU A 491 -0.45 -16.31 14.16
C LEU A 491 -0.59 -17.78 13.72
N LEU A 492 -1.48 -18.07 12.77
CA LEU A 492 -1.69 -19.42 12.23
C LEU A 492 -0.47 -19.90 11.43
N TYR A 493 0.05 -19.08 10.52
CA TYR A 493 1.27 -19.43 9.77
C TYR A 493 2.48 -19.60 10.69
N TYR A 494 2.66 -18.71 11.66
CA TYR A 494 3.73 -18.84 12.66
C TYR A 494 3.57 -20.14 13.48
N SER A 495 2.36 -20.44 13.97
CA SER A 495 2.11 -21.66 14.75
C SER A 495 2.34 -22.93 13.90
N ALA A 496 1.93 -22.93 12.63
CA ALA A 496 2.20 -24.05 11.73
C ALA A 496 3.71 -24.21 11.45
N ALA A 497 4.43 -23.10 11.29
CA ALA A 497 5.87 -23.10 11.09
C ALA A 497 6.63 -23.62 12.32
N THR A 498 6.24 -23.21 13.53
CA THR A 498 6.84 -23.72 14.77
C THR A 498 6.59 -25.22 14.95
N LYS A 499 5.40 -25.72 14.60
CA LYS A 499 5.14 -27.17 14.54
C LYS A 499 6.05 -27.90 13.56
N LYS A 500 6.36 -27.28 12.42
CA LYS A 500 7.16 -27.87 11.35
C LYS A 500 8.67 -27.85 11.63
N TYR A 501 9.19 -26.81 12.29
CA TYR A 501 10.63 -26.56 12.41
C TYR A 501 11.17 -26.44 13.85
N GLY A 502 10.30 -26.53 14.86
CA GLY A 502 10.66 -26.32 16.25
C GLY A 502 9.64 -26.89 17.24
N VAL A 503 9.44 -26.19 18.36
CA VAL A 503 8.42 -26.52 19.37
C VAL A 503 7.12 -25.85 19.00
N PHE A 504 6.05 -26.64 18.85
CA PHE A 504 4.74 -26.13 18.45
C PHE A 504 4.19 -25.09 19.43
N ASP A 505 4.01 -23.85 18.96
CA ASP A 505 3.32 -22.81 19.71
C ASP A 505 1.80 -22.97 19.53
N GLU A 506 1.20 -23.82 20.37
CA GLU A 506 -0.25 -24.08 20.36
C GLU A 506 -1.05 -22.87 20.89
N GLU A 507 -0.49 -22.06 21.77
CA GLU A 507 -1.14 -20.85 22.26
C GLU A 507 -1.38 -19.83 21.13
N ALA A 508 -0.42 -19.70 20.19
CA ALA A 508 -0.60 -18.84 19.02
C ALA A 508 -1.76 -19.33 18.13
N LYS A 509 -1.87 -20.64 17.88
CA LYS A 509 -3.03 -21.25 17.18
C LYS A 509 -4.33 -20.93 17.92
N ASN A 510 -4.36 -21.14 19.23
CA ASN A 510 -5.57 -20.98 20.05
C ASN A 510 -6.03 -19.52 20.10
N LEU A 511 -5.10 -18.57 20.24
CA LEU A 511 -5.41 -17.14 20.19
C LEU A 511 -6.02 -16.75 18.85
N ALA A 512 -5.42 -17.20 17.74
CA ALA A 512 -5.94 -16.94 16.40
C ALA A 512 -7.36 -17.53 16.22
N LYS A 513 -7.57 -18.78 16.66
CA LYS A 513 -8.87 -19.44 16.60
C LYS A 513 -9.93 -18.69 17.42
N GLU A 514 -9.62 -18.27 18.64
CA GLU A 514 -10.51 -17.50 19.49
C GLU A 514 -10.91 -16.16 18.84
N LEU A 515 -9.97 -15.45 18.22
CA LEU A 515 -10.28 -14.21 17.49
C LEU A 515 -11.25 -14.47 16.34
N LEU A 516 -11.00 -15.49 15.51
CA LEU A 516 -11.87 -15.85 14.39
C LEU A 516 -13.27 -16.29 14.87
N ASP A 517 -13.34 -17.17 15.88
CA ASP A 517 -14.59 -17.69 16.41
C ASP A 517 -15.46 -16.60 17.05
N ARG A 518 -14.86 -15.74 17.88
CA ARG A 518 -15.57 -14.62 18.52
C ARG A 518 -16.03 -13.61 17.48
N MET A 519 -15.18 -13.28 16.52
CA MET A 519 -15.56 -12.39 15.42
C MET A 519 -16.73 -12.96 14.62
N TRP A 520 -16.66 -14.23 14.25
CA TRP A 520 -17.71 -14.90 13.50
C TRP A 520 -19.03 -14.94 14.26
N LYS A 521 -18.98 -15.14 15.58
CA LYS A 521 -20.18 -15.19 16.43
C LYS A 521 -20.84 -13.81 16.59
N LEU A 522 -20.05 -12.74 16.71
CA LEU A 522 -20.54 -11.42 17.13
C LEU A 522 -20.87 -10.47 15.98
N TYR A 523 -20.17 -10.59 14.84
CA TYR A 523 -20.14 -9.49 13.85
C TYR A 523 -20.69 -9.85 12.47
N ARG A 524 -21.23 -11.05 12.27
CA ARG A 524 -21.92 -11.40 11.02
C ARG A 524 -23.18 -10.56 10.82
N ASP A 525 -23.39 -10.12 9.58
CA ASP A 525 -24.58 -9.39 9.17
C ASP A 525 -25.01 -9.76 7.73
N GLU A 526 -25.84 -8.91 7.12
CA GLU A 526 -26.41 -9.13 5.80
C GLU A 526 -25.37 -9.16 4.67
N LYS A 527 -24.28 -8.38 4.76
CA LYS A 527 -23.32 -8.23 3.67
C LYS A 527 -21.99 -8.90 3.94
N GLY A 528 -21.73 -9.33 5.17
CA GLY A 528 -20.51 -10.02 5.54
C GLY A 528 -20.32 -9.97 7.05
N LEU A 529 -19.22 -9.35 7.49
CA LEU A 529 -19.00 -9.05 8.89
C LEU A 529 -18.61 -7.58 9.05
N SER A 530 -19.24 -6.90 10.00
CA SER A 530 -18.90 -5.52 10.35
C SER A 530 -18.98 -5.32 11.85
N ALA A 531 -18.15 -4.42 12.39
CA ALA A 531 -18.24 -3.96 13.78
C ALA A 531 -18.57 -2.45 13.78
N PRO A 532 -19.25 -1.94 14.81
CA PRO A 532 -19.48 -0.50 14.93
C PRO A 532 -18.14 0.23 15.13
N GLU A 533 -17.87 1.25 14.31
CA GLU A 533 -16.71 2.14 14.45
C GLU A 533 -17.17 3.60 14.53
N LYS A 534 -16.58 4.35 15.47
CA LYS A 534 -16.85 5.77 15.67
C LYS A 534 -15.85 6.61 14.89
N ARG A 535 -16.35 7.54 14.08
CA ARG A 535 -15.55 8.39 13.18
C ARG A 535 -15.53 9.85 13.62
N ALA A 536 -14.85 10.10 14.74
CA ALA A 536 -14.72 11.44 15.30
C ALA A 536 -13.97 12.40 14.36
N ASP A 537 -13.11 11.83 13.52
CA ASP A 537 -12.39 12.50 12.45
C ASP A 537 -13.32 13.09 11.37
N TYR A 538 -14.55 12.57 11.20
CA TYR A 538 -15.46 13.04 10.14
C TYR A 538 -16.01 14.45 10.33
N LYS A 539 -15.74 15.10 11.48
CA LYS A 539 -15.91 16.56 11.56
C LYS A 539 -15.04 17.31 10.53
N ARG A 540 -13.93 16.71 10.08
CA ARG A 540 -13.04 17.25 9.04
C ARG A 540 -13.71 17.36 7.67
N PHE A 541 -14.82 16.68 7.40
CA PHE A 541 -15.65 16.98 6.22
C PHE A 541 -16.05 18.46 6.17
N PHE A 542 -16.41 19.03 7.31
CA PHE A 542 -16.95 20.39 7.44
C PHE A 542 -15.90 21.41 7.86
N GLU A 543 -14.95 20.99 8.71
CA GLU A 543 -14.01 21.89 9.37
C GLU A 543 -12.69 22.06 8.61
N GLN A 544 -12.23 20.99 7.92
CA GLN A 544 -10.91 20.97 7.30
C GLN A 544 -10.85 21.93 6.13
N GLU A 545 -9.99 22.94 6.24
CA GLU A 545 -9.59 23.75 5.11
C GLU A 545 -8.59 22.99 4.23
N VAL A 546 -8.83 23.03 2.93
CA VAL A 546 -7.90 22.53 1.92
C VAL A 546 -7.05 23.71 1.47
N TYR A 547 -5.74 23.64 1.70
CA TYR A 547 -4.85 24.72 1.26
C TYR A 547 -4.91 24.87 -0.26
N ILE A 548 -5.12 26.09 -0.73
CA ILE A 548 -5.04 26.49 -2.14
C ILE A 548 -4.28 27.82 -2.20
N PRO A 549 -3.22 27.95 -3.03
CA PRO A 549 -2.42 29.17 -3.12
C PRO A 549 -3.28 30.41 -3.39
N ALA A 550 -2.93 31.53 -2.75
CA ALA A 550 -3.66 32.78 -2.94
C ALA A 550 -3.67 33.21 -4.41
N GLY A 551 -4.86 33.52 -4.94
CA GLY A 551 -5.06 33.90 -6.34
C GLY A 551 -5.16 32.73 -7.31
N TRP A 552 -4.84 31.50 -6.89
CA TRP A 552 -5.12 30.30 -7.67
C TRP A 552 -6.63 30.04 -7.65
N THR A 553 -7.21 29.78 -8.82
CA THR A 553 -8.62 29.43 -8.95
C THR A 553 -8.78 28.36 -10.03
N GLY A 554 -9.67 27.40 -9.79
CA GLY A 554 -9.98 26.34 -10.71
C GLY A 554 -11.35 25.73 -10.45
N LYS A 555 -11.70 24.68 -11.18
CA LYS A 555 -12.95 23.93 -10.97
C LYS A 555 -12.77 22.42 -11.03
N MET A 556 -13.51 21.72 -10.19
CA MET A 556 -13.73 20.27 -10.29
C MET A 556 -14.65 19.96 -11.50
N PRO A 557 -14.73 18.72 -12.00
CA PRO A 557 -15.58 18.37 -13.14
C PRO A 557 -17.08 18.63 -12.94
N ASN A 558 -17.58 18.50 -11.71
CA ASN A 558 -18.97 18.84 -11.36
C ASN A 558 -19.23 20.36 -11.24
N GLY A 559 -18.20 21.20 -11.40
CA GLY A 559 -18.29 22.66 -11.33
C GLY A 559 -17.97 23.26 -9.96
N ASP A 560 -17.66 22.45 -8.94
CA ASP A 560 -17.23 22.96 -7.64
C ASP A 560 -15.99 23.87 -7.80
N VAL A 561 -16.04 25.04 -7.18
CA VAL A 561 -14.97 26.04 -7.29
C VAL A 561 -13.86 25.70 -6.33
N ILE A 562 -12.64 25.62 -6.84
CA ILE A 562 -11.43 25.40 -6.08
C ILE A 562 -10.72 26.75 -5.94
N LYS A 563 -10.56 27.24 -4.71
CA LYS A 563 -9.93 28.53 -4.37
C LYS A 563 -9.48 28.53 -2.91
N SER A 564 -8.72 29.54 -2.47
CA SER A 564 -8.33 29.66 -1.05
C SER A 564 -9.56 29.72 -0.12
N GLY A 565 -9.47 29.03 1.02
CA GLY A 565 -10.52 28.96 2.04
C GLY A 565 -11.59 27.87 1.85
N VAL A 566 -11.51 27.09 0.76
CA VAL A 566 -12.43 25.95 0.56
C VAL A 566 -12.22 24.86 1.59
N LYS A 567 -13.30 24.19 1.98
CA LYS A 567 -13.27 23.00 2.84
C LYS A 567 -13.18 21.71 2.04
N PHE A 568 -12.89 20.60 2.71
CA PHE A 568 -12.91 19.26 2.10
C PHE A 568 -14.20 19.00 1.30
N ILE A 569 -15.36 19.32 1.89
CA ILE A 569 -16.67 19.12 1.27
C ILE A 569 -16.96 20.08 0.11
N ASP A 570 -16.34 21.26 0.07
CA ASP A 570 -16.66 22.29 -0.91
C ASP A 570 -16.19 21.92 -2.33
N ILE A 571 -15.15 21.10 -2.43
CA ILE A 571 -14.64 20.54 -3.69
C ILE A 571 -15.12 19.09 -3.94
N ARG A 572 -16.09 18.64 -3.15
CA ARG A 572 -16.67 17.28 -3.20
C ARG A 572 -18.18 17.35 -2.96
N SER A 573 -18.86 18.35 -3.50
CA SER A 573 -20.26 18.64 -3.17
C SER A 573 -21.23 17.49 -3.48
N LYS A 574 -20.82 16.55 -4.36
CA LYS A 574 -21.55 15.32 -4.64
C LYS A 574 -21.81 14.45 -3.40
N TYR A 575 -20.98 14.57 -2.36
CA TYR A 575 -21.22 13.91 -1.08
C TYR A 575 -22.56 14.28 -0.44
N LYS A 576 -23.10 15.46 -0.74
CA LYS A 576 -24.41 15.89 -0.22
C LYS A 576 -25.57 15.06 -0.78
N GLN A 577 -25.35 14.24 -1.80
CA GLN A 577 -26.32 13.28 -2.32
C GLN A 577 -26.08 11.85 -1.80
N ASP A 578 -25.06 11.64 -0.95
CA ASP A 578 -24.78 10.34 -0.37
C ASP A 578 -25.92 9.90 0.58
N PRO A 579 -26.36 8.63 0.55
CA PRO A 579 -27.41 8.12 1.44
C PRO A 579 -27.12 8.35 2.93
N ASP A 580 -25.85 8.32 3.34
CA ASP A 580 -25.42 8.53 4.73
C ASP A 580 -25.11 10.00 5.06
N TRP A 581 -25.23 10.92 4.09
CA TRP A 581 -25.02 12.36 4.34
C TRP A 581 -25.91 12.92 5.47
N PRO A 582 -27.24 12.62 5.52
CA PRO A 582 -28.09 13.11 6.61
C PRO A 582 -27.64 12.61 7.99
N LYS A 583 -27.13 11.37 8.07
CA LYS A 583 -26.60 10.77 9.30
C LYS A 583 -25.33 11.49 9.77
N LEU A 584 -24.38 11.72 8.85
CA LEU A 584 -23.17 12.49 9.14
C LEU A 584 -23.51 13.91 9.60
N GLU A 585 -24.39 14.59 8.87
CA GLU A 585 -24.77 15.98 9.15
C GLU A 585 -25.47 16.12 10.52
N ALA A 586 -26.36 15.18 10.86
CA ALA A 586 -27.05 15.16 12.15
C ALA A 586 -26.09 14.94 13.33
N ALA A 587 -25.13 14.00 13.19
CA ALA A 587 -24.11 13.76 14.21
C ALA A 587 -23.24 15.01 14.41
N TYR A 588 -22.75 15.61 13.33
CA TYR A 588 -21.94 16.83 13.38
C TYR A 588 -22.68 17.99 14.06
N LYS A 589 -23.91 18.31 13.63
CA LYS A 589 -24.71 19.41 14.19
C LYS A 589 -25.08 19.21 15.67
N SER A 590 -25.18 17.96 16.12
CA SER A 590 -25.45 17.63 17.53
C SER A 590 -24.20 17.48 18.40
N GLY A 591 -23.00 17.66 17.84
CA GLY A 591 -21.73 17.45 18.55
C GLY A 591 -21.44 15.99 18.90
N GLN A 592 -22.08 15.05 18.21
CA GLN A 592 -21.89 13.61 18.40
C GLN A 592 -20.93 13.04 17.36
N VAL A 593 -20.27 11.94 17.71
CA VAL A 593 -19.42 11.19 16.78
C VAL A 593 -20.28 10.26 15.93
N PRO A 594 -20.26 10.34 14.59
CA PRO A 594 -21.02 9.41 13.77
C PRO A 594 -20.43 7.99 13.89
N GLU A 595 -21.31 6.99 13.86
CA GLU A 595 -20.94 5.57 13.98
C GLU A 595 -21.32 4.82 12.71
N PHE A 596 -20.43 3.97 12.19
CA PHE A 596 -20.63 3.21 10.95
C PHE A 596 -20.33 1.73 11.16
N ARG A 597 -20.83 0.91 10.23
CA ARG A 597 -20.56 -0.52 10.12
C ARG A 597 -20.13 -0.80 8.70
N TYR A 598 -18.82 -0.71 8.47
CA TYR A 598 -18.26 -0.77 7.12
C TYR A 598 -17.98 -2.19 6.64
N HIS A 599 -18.14 -2.38 5.34
CA HIS A 599 -17.76 -3.57 4.59
C HIS A 599 -16.64 -3.22 3.61
N ARG A 600 -15.46 -2.88 4.16
CA ARG A 600 -14.24 -2.69 3.37
C ARG A 600 -13.89 -3.98 2.65
N PHE A 601 -13.69 -3.92 1.34
CA PHE A 601 -13.46 -5.11 0.51
C PHE A 601 -12.25 -5.92 1.00
N TRP A 602 -11.13 -5.26 1.27
CA TRP A 602 -9.92 -5.89 1.78
C TRP A 602 -10.16 -6.58 3.14
N ALA A 603 -10.96 -5.97 4.03
CA ALA A 603 -11.24 -6.52 5.34
C ALA A 603 -12.07 -7.81 5.24
N GLN A 604 -13.08 -7.83 4.36
CA GLN A 604 -13.86 -9.04 4.11
C GLN A 604 -13.00 -10.14 3.47
N CYS A 605 -12.07 -9.76 2.59
CA CYS A 605 -11.09 -10.69 2.03
C CYS A 605 -10.19 -11.29 3.13
N ASP A 606 -9.59 -10.46 3.99
CA ASP A 606 -8.76 -10.92 5.11
C ASP A 606 -9.54 -11.88 6.03
N ILE A 607 -10.79 -11.57 6.37
CA ILE A 607 -11.65 -12.47 7.17
C ILE A 607 -11.87 -13.80 6.47
N ALA A 608 -12.19 -13.80 5.17
CA ALA A 608 -12.41 -15.02 4.40
C ALA A 608 -11.14 -15.87 4.31
N ILE A 609 -10.00 -15.22 4.03
CA ILE A 609 -8.69 -15.84 3.89
C ILE A 609 -8.23 -16.41 5.21
N ALA A 610 -8.30 -15.68 6.32
CA ALA A 610 -7.84 -16.16 7.63
C ALA A 610 -8.61 -17.40 8.12
N ASN A 611 -9.93 -17.44 7.92
CA ASN A 611 -10.73 -18.63 8.22
C ASN A 611 -10.33 -19.82 7.34
N ALA A 612 -10.09 -19.59 6.05
CA ALA A 612 -9.61 -20.62 5.14
C ALA A 612 -8.18 -21.09 5.47
N THR A 613 -7.30 -20.19 5.91
CA THR A 613 -5.94 -20.51 6.35
C THR A 613 -5.96 -21.48 7.53
N TYR A 614 -6.86 -21.29 8.50
CA TYR A 614 -7.03 -22.24 9.60
C TYR A 614 -7.30 -23.65 9.06
N GLU A 615 -8.25 -23.79 8.13
CA GLU A 615 -8.60 -25.05 7.50
C GLU A 615 -7.41 -25.65 6.71
N ILE A 616 -6.72 -24.83 5.91
CA ILE A 616 -5.58 -25.27 5.09
C ILE A 616 -4.43 -25.81 5.95
N LEU A 617 -4.15 -25.18 7.09
CA LEU A 617 -3.00 -25.53 7.94
C LEU A 617 -3.34 -26.58 9.02
N PHE A 618 -4.58 -26.61 9.50
CA PHE A 618 -4.98 -27.39 10.67
C PHE A 618 -6.25 -28.24 10.48
N GLY A 619 -6.95 -28.18 9.35
CA GLY A 619 -8.21 -28.92 9.12
C GLY A 619 -8.09 -30.45 9.04
N ASN A 620 -6.89 -30.96 8.73
CA ASN A 620 -6.59 -32.40 8.68
C ASN A 620 -6.01 -32.95 10.00
N GLN A 621 -6.19 -32.26 11.13
CA GLN A 621 -5.64 -32.65 12.43
C GLN A 621 -6.70 -33.18 13.40
#